data_AF-A0A8J7FDE6-F1
#
_entry.id   AF-A0A8J7FDE6-F1
#
_cell.length_a   1.000
_cell.length_b   1.000
_cell.length_c   1.000
_cell.angle_alpha   90.00
_cell.angle_beta   90.00
_cell.angle_gamma   90.00
#
_symmetry.space_group_name_H-M   'P 1'
#
loop_
_entity.id
_entity.type
_entity.pdbx_description
1 polymer ?
#
loop_
_entity_poly.entity_id
_entity_poly.type
_entity_poly.pdbx_seq_one_letter_code
_entity_poly.pdbx_strand_id
1 'polypeptide(L)'
;MERKKILIATKTYPSISRKYRESVCTAGILLDENEEPTQWIRIYPIRFRQLDFDKKYPRWSIISAKIERNDKDYREESFRIDDSSIEIVRKIDTKKNWEERKSLVLPLEFKSIREIKEQGKSLGIIKPKSINKYFCKSTARQWSLKQQAILDQGDLFEPSIELDKIPYSFGYEFISKDDDKHRLTISDWEIQQLYRNCRDRSNEETLENKEKEALEKVRQKLEDEFLVKKDLYFIVGNLKNHKNSFMIIGIFYPMLK
;
A
#
# COMPACT_ATOMS: atom_id res chain seq x y z
N MET A 1 -22.26 10.17 -5.37
CA MET A 1 -20.97 9.88 -6.05
C MET A 1 -20.80 10.66 -7.35
N GLU A 2 -19.62 11.25 -7.55
CA GLU A 2 -19.18 11.95 -8.76
C GLU A 2 -18.12 11.12 -9.48
N ARG A 3 -18.08 11.14 -10.81
CA ARG A 3 -17.06 10.43 -11.59
C ARG A 3 -15.76 11.23 -11.58
N LYS A 4 -14.66 10.62 -11.13
CA LYS A 4 -13.32 11.25 -11.04
C LYS A 4 -12.24 10.33 -11.61
N LYS A 5 -11.15 10.93 -12.09
CA LYS A 5 -9.91 10.23 -12.44
C LYS A 5 -9.03 10.07 -11.21
N ILE A 6 -8.48 8.88 -11.02
CA ILE A 6 -7.67 8.53 -9.85
C ILE A 6 -6.44 7.75 -10.30
N LEU A 7 -5.24 8.26 -9.97
CA LEU A 7 -4.02 7.47 -10.06
C LEU A 7 -3.91 6.53 -8.87
N ILE A 8 -3.86 5.22 -9.12
CA ILE A 8 -3.67 4.22 -8.07
C ILE A 8 -2.19 4.07 -7.73
N ALA A 9 -1.80 4.57 -6.56
CA ALA A 9 -0.41 4.59 -6.12
C ALA A 9 -0.01 3.37 -5.30
N THR A 10 -0.90 2.88 -4.41
CA THR A 10 -0.62 1.67 -3.61
C THR A 10 -1.89 0.97 -3.11
N LYS A 11 -1.74 -0.32 -2.78
CA LYS A 11 -2.75 -1.16 -2.14
C LYS A 11 -2.13 -1.77 -0.89
N THR A 12 -2.82 -1.66 0.24
CA THR A 12 -2.35 -2.32 1.46
C THR A 12 -2.63 -3.81 1.42
N TYR A 13 -1.88 -4.60 2.19
CA TYR A 13 -2.26 -5.99 2.44
C TYR A 13 -3.71 -6.05 2.97
N PRO A 14 -4.53 -6.99 2.48
CA PRO A 14 -5.91 -7.10 2.90
C PRO A 14 -6.02 -7.26 4.41
N SER A 15 -7.00 -6.56 4.96
CA SER A 15 -7.37 -6.66 6.37
C SER A 15 -8.70 -7.39 6.50
N ILE A 16 -8.80 -8.23 7.53
CA ILE A 16 -10.03 -8.95 7.86
C ILE A 16 -11.01 -7.96 8.50
N SER A 17 -12.19 -7.82 7.90
CA SER A 17 -13.25 -6.93 8.35
C SER A 17 -14.53 -7.70 8.57
N ARG A 18 -15.20 -7.49 9.72
CA ARG A 18 -16.52 -8.10 10.00
C ARG A 18 -17.56 -7.79 8.93
N LYS A 19 -17.49 -6.59 8.33
CA LYS A 19 -18.52 -6.09 7.42
C LYS A 19 -18.28 -6.48 5.95
N TYR A 20 -17.02 -6.58 5.55
CA TYR A 20 -16.64 -6.77 4.14
C TYR A 20 -15.86 -8.07 3.89
N ARG A 21 -15.66 -8.90 4.94
CA ARG A 21 -14.77 -10.07 5.04
C ARG A 21 -13.31 -9.74 4.74
N GLU A 22 -12.99 -9.37 3.51
CA GLU A 22 -11.70 -8.85 3.08
C GLU A 22 -11.86 -7.38 2.65
N SER A 23 -11.05 -6.49 3.21
CA SER A 23 -10.99 -5.11 2.74
C SER A 23 -9.56 -4.66 2.50
N VAL A 24 -9.30 -4.19 1.29
CA VAL A 24 -8.05 -3.53 0.92
C VAL A 24 -8.26 -2.03 1.07
N CYS A 25 -7.29 -1.35 1.67
CA CYS A 25 -7.22 0.09 1.59
C CYS A 25 -6.37 0.46 0.38
N THR A 26 -6.91 1.29 -0.50
CA THR A 26 -6.17 1.78 -1.67
C THR A 26 -5.89 3.26 -1.48
N ALA A 27 -4.62 3.63 -1.63
CA ALA A 27 -4.22 5.03 -1.68
C ALA A 27 -3.96 5.42 -3.14
N GLY A 28 -4.49 6.57 -3.52
CA GLY A 28 -4.36 7.12 -4.86
C GLY A 28 -4.32 8.63 -4.82
N ILE A 29 -4.24 9.23 -6.00
CA ILE A 29 -4.19 10.68 -6.20
C ILE A 29 -5.36 11.06 -7.11
N LEU A 30 -6.18 12.01 -6.69
CA LEU A 30 -7.19 12.61 -7.55
C LEU A 30 -6.52 13.42 -8.64
N LEU A 31 -6.99 13.21 -9.86
CA LEU A 31 -6.53 13.96 -11.02
C LEU A 31 -7.67 14.86 -11.51
N ASP A 32 -7.30 16.04 -12.00
CA ASP A 32 -8.24 16.90 -12.71
C ASP A 32 -8.47 16.41 -14.16
N GLU A 33 -9.18 17.21 -14.96
CA GLU A 33 -9.48 16.90 -16.36
C GLU A 33 -8.21 16.79 -17.24
N ASN A 34 -7.18 17.56 -16.91
CA ASN A 34 -5.88 17.59 -17.59
C ASN A 34 -4.89 16.52 -17.07
N GLU A 35 -5.35 15.67 -16.15
CA GLU A 35 -4.55 14.65 -15.46
C GLU A 35 -3.46 15.23 -14.53
N GLU A 36 -3.65 16.46 -14.05
CA GLU A 36 -2.78 17.06 -13.04
C GLU A 36 -3.14 16.58 -11.63
N PRO A 37 -2.14 16.27 -10.79
CA PRO A 37 -2.39 15.75 -9.45
C PRO A 37 -2.90 16.83 -8.51
N THR A 38 -4.03 16.56 -7.83
CA THR A 38 -4.68 17.52 -6.94
C THR A 38 -4.50 17.18 -5.47
N GLN A 39 -4.88 15.97 -5.05
CA GLN A 39 -4.79 15.55 -3.65
C GLN A 39 -4.69 14.04 -3.51
N TRP A 40 -4.10 13.61 -2.40
CA TRP A 40 -4.15 12.23 -1.96
C TRP A 40 -5.56 11.83 -1.55
N ILE A 41 -5.97 10.62 -1.94
CA ILE A 41 -7.21 10.00 -1.48
C ILE A 41 -6.99 8.56 -1.02
N ARG A 42 -7.86 8.15 -0.12
CA ARG A 42 -7.97 6.83 0.47
C ARG A 42 -9.33 6.25 0.10
N ILE A 43 -9.31 5.25 -0.75
CA ILE A 43 -10.52 4.54 -1.12
C ILE A 43 -10.69 3.34 -0.19
N TYR A 44 -11.79 3.32 0.55
CA TYR A 44 -12.11 2.25 1.47
C TYR A 44 -13.62 2.07 1.68
N PRO A 45 -14.13 0.83 1.70
CA PRO A 45 -13.43 -0.41 1.35
C PRO A 45 -13.32 -0.58 -0.18
N ILE A 46 -12.33 -1.35 -0.65
CA ILE A 46 -12.36 -1.94 -1.99
C ILE A 46 -12.32 -3.46 -1.85
N ARG A 47 -13.29 -4.14 -2.47
CA ARG A 47 -13.34 -5.61 -2.54
C ARG A 47 -12.53 -6.10 -3.74
N PHE A 48 -11.24 -5.79 -3.76
CA PHE A 48 -10.40 -5.90 -4.97
C PHE A 48 -10.40 -7.30 -5.61
N ARG A 49 -10.47 -8.36 -4.81
CA ARG A 49 -10.51 -9.75 -5.34
C ARG A 49 -11.83 -10.09 -6.04
N GLN A 50 -12.92 -9.49 -5.60
CA GLN A 50 -14.28 -9.69 -6.10
C GLN A 50 -14.59 -8.80 -7.32
N LEU A 51 -13.68 -7.88 -7.68
CA LEU A 51 -13.84 -7.11 -8.92
C LEU A 51 -13.82 -8.04 -10.13
N ASP A 52 -14.59 -7.69 -11.16
CA ASP A 52 -14.52 -8.32 -12.48
C ASP A 52 -13.09 -8.22 -13.04
N PHE A 53 -12.71 -9.17 -13.89
CA PHE A 53 -11.33 -9.28 -14.36
C PHE A 53 -10.82 -8.00 -15.05
N ASP A 54 -11.66 -7.37 -15.86
CA ASP A 54 -11.43 -6.11 -16.57
C ASP A 54 -11.33 -4.89 -15.63
N LYS A 55 -11.87 -5.00 -14.41
CA LYS A 55 -11.82 -3.96 -13.36
C LYS A 55 -10.63 -4.12 -12.41
N LYS A 56 -9.87 -5.21 -12.51
CA LYS A 56 -8.65 -5.43 -11.70
C LYS A 56 -7.50 -4.58 -12.23
N TYR A 57 -7.44 -3.33 -11.78
CA TYR A 57 -6.38 -2.40 -12.16
C TYR A 57 -5.02 -2.76 -11.55
N PRO A 58 -3.92 -2.71 -12.33
CA PRO A 58 -2.56 -2.80 -11.79
C PRO A 58 -2.18 -1.53 -11.01
N ARG A 59 -1.13 -1.63 -10.19
CA ARG A 59 -0.50 -0.45 -9.56
C ARG A 59 -0.03 0.51 -10.66
N TRP A 60 -0.10 1.82 -10.39
CA TRP A 60 0.22 2.89 -11.34
C TRP A 60 -0.72 2.94 -12.55
N SER A 61 -2.02 2.68 -12.32
CA SER A 61 -3.05 2.91 -13.33
C SER A 61 -3.87 4.13 -12.99
N ILE A 62 -4.24 4.90 -14.01
CA ILE A 62 -5.30 5.89 -13.91
C ILE A 62 -6.62 5.15 -14.15
N ILE A 63 -7.52 5.22 -13.18
CA ILE A 63 -8.89 4.73 -13.30
C ILE A 63 -9.86 5.90 -13.33
N SER A 64 -11.00 5.72 -14.00
CA SER A 64 -12.18 6.57 -13.90
C SER A 64 -13.24 5.82 -13.10
N ALA A 65 -13.73 6.41 -12.02
CA ALA A 65 -14.75 5.77 -11.19
C ALA A 65 -15.63 6.80 -10.48
N LYS A 66 -16.85 6.39 -10.15
CA LYS A 66 -17.74 7.16 -9.28
C LYS A 66 -17.29 7.02 -7.82
N ILE A 67 -16.97 8.14 -7.18
CA ILE A 67 -16.56 8.20 -5.78
C ILE A 67 -17.37 9.23 -4.99
N GLU A 68 -17.40 9.08 -3.67
CA GLU A 68 -17.96 10.09 -2.76
C GLU A 68 -17.20 10.12 -1.44
N ARG A 69 -17.25 11.26 -0.74
CA ARG A 69 -16.65 11.40 0.57
C ARG A 69 -17.32 10.47 1.57
N ASN A 70 -16.53 9.85 2.44
CA ASN A 70 -17.03 8.99 3.49
C ASN A 70 -17.25 9.79 4.79
N ASP A 71 -18.45 10.32 5.01
CA ASP A 71 -18.75 11.16 6.19
C ASP A 71 -18.60 10.45 7.55
N LYS A 72 -18.45 9.13 7.55
CA LYS A 72 -18.17 8.33 8.75
C LYS A 72 -16.67 8.29 9.09
N ASP A 73 -15.79 8.86 8.28
CA ASP A 73 -14.35 8.95 8.53
C ASP A 73 -13.97 10.44 8.54
N TYR A 74 -13.31 10.88 9.61
CA TYR A 74 -12.97 12.30 9.78
C TYR A 74 -11.85 12.75 8.84
N ARG A 75 -11.12 11.79 8.25
CA ARG A 75 -10.01 12.07 7.34
C ARG A 75 -10.56 12.58 6.03
N GLU A 76 -10.11 13.76 5.62
CA GLU A 76 -10.55 14.41 4.37
C GLU A 76 -10.29 13.54 3.15
N GLU A 77 -9.23 12.72 3.21
CA GLU A 77 -8.86 11.82 2.14
C GLU A 77 -9.77 10.58 2.06
N SER A 78 -10.75 10.37 2.93
CA SER A 78 -11.56 9.14 2.92
C SER A 78 -12.71 9.20 1.92
N PHE A 79 -12.65 8.33 0.91
CA PHE A 79 -13.67 8.18 -0.12
C PHE A 79 -14.18 6.73 -0.19
N ARG A 80 -15.44 6.59 -0.58
CA ARG A 80 -16.04 5.33 -1.06
C ARG A 80 -16.06 5.34 -2.58
N ILE A 81 -16.01 4.16 -3.16
CA ILE A 81 -16.07 3.94 -4.62
C ILE A 81 -17.25 3.03 -4.95
N ASP A 82 -17.88 3.27 -6.08
CA ASP A 82 -18.73 2.29 -6.73
C ASP A 82 -17.85 1.33 -7.54
N ASP A 83 -17.61 0.15 -6.98
CA ASP A 83 -16.81 -0.94 -7.58
C ASP A 83 -17.24 -1.26 -9.03
N SER A 84 -18.52 -1.11 -9.35
CA SER A 84 -19.08 -1.44 -10.67
C SER A 84 -18.74 -0.39 -11.74
N SER A 85 -18.44 0.84 -11.32
CA SER A 85 -18.19 1.99 -12.20
C SER A 85 -16.73 2.15 -12.64
N ILE A 86 -15.85 1.27 -12.16
CA ILE A 86 -14.40 1.32 -12.37
C ILE A 86 -14.09 1.05 -13.83
N GLU A 87 -13.42 2.00 -14.48
CA GLU A 87 -12.88 1.89 -15.82
C GLU A 87 -11.37 2.17 -15.78
N ILE A 88 -10.56 1.28 -16.35
CA ILE A 88 -9.11 1.48 -16.45
C ILE A 88 -8.85 2.37 -17.66
N VAL A 89 -8.44 3.62 -17.42
CA VAL A 89 -8.16 4.59 -18.50
C VAL A 89 -6.82 4.27 -19.15
N ARG A 90 -5.75 4.20 -18.35
CA ARG A 90 -4.41 3.83 -18.83
C ARG A 90 -3.48 3.43 -17.70
N LYS A 91 -2.39 2.74 -18.05
CA LYS A 91 -1.30 2.39 -17.13
C LYS A 91 -0.10 3.29 -17.35
N ILE A 92 0.46 3.81 -16.27
CA ILE A 92 1.69 4.62 -16.28
C ILE A 92 2.89 3.67 -16.23
N ASP A 93 3.72 3.71 -17.27
CA ASP A 93 4.88 2.83 -17.39
C ASP A 93 6.07 3.32 -16.55
N THR A 94 7.22 2.65 -16.71
CA THR A 94 8.46 2.95 -15.98
C THR A 94 9.54 3.58 -16.87
N LYS A 95 9.20 4.02 -18.10
CA LYS A 95 10.17 4.58 -19.04
C LYS A 95 10.79 5.87 -18.49
N LYS A 96 11.96 6.21 -19.04
CA LYS A 96 12.75 7.39 -18.66
C LYS A 96 12.90 7.54 -17.14
N ASN A 97 13.16 6.44 -16.46
CA ASN A 97 13.29 6.41 -15.00
C ASN A 97 12.06 7.01 -14.27
N TRP A 98 10.87 6.55 -14.66
CA TRP A 98 9.58 6.88 -14.03
C TRP A 98 9.21 8.37 -14.15
N GLU A 99 9.62 9.03 -15.24
CA GLU A 99 9.38 10.47 -15.47
C GLU A 99 7.92 10.87 -15.22
N GLU A 100 6.97 10.18 -15.84
CA GLU A 100 5.54 10.47 -15.70
C GLU A 100 5.00 10.15 -14.30
N ARG A 101 5.47 9.08 -13.66
CA ARG A 101 5.04 8.79 -12.28
C ARG A 101 5.55 9.87 -11.32
N LYS A 102 6.74 10.42 -11.56
CA LYS A 102 7.30 11.51 -10.76
C LYS A 102 6.45 12.77 -10.91
N SER A 103 6.06 13.14 -12.13
CA SER A 103 5.21 14.32 -12.37
C SER A 103 3.83 14.21 -11.74
N LEU A 104 3.30 13.00 -11.58
CA LEU A 104 1.99 12.78 -10.95
C LEU A 104 2.04 12.66 -9.41
N VAL A 105 3.20 12.38 -8.82
CA VAL A 105 3.29 12.03 -7.38
C VAL A 105 4.10 13.04 -6.58
N LEU A 106 5.24 13.48 -7.10
CA LEU A 106 6.15 14.37 -6.38
C LEU A 106 5.63 15.81 -6.17
N PRO A 107 4.68 16.35 -6.96
CA PRO A 107 4.03 17.61 -6.59
C PRO A 107 3.28 17.56 -5.25
N LEU A 108 2.92 16.37 -4.78
CA LEU A 108 2.25 16.14 -3.50
C LEU A 108 3.20 15.56 -2.44
N GLU A 109 4.52 15.78 -2.58
CA GLU A 109 5.53 15.39 -1.60
C GLU A 109 5.46 16.28 -0.35
N PHE A 110 5.46 15.63 0.81
CA PHE A 110 5.68 16.27 2.10
C PHE A 110 7.15 16.13 2.52
N LYS A 111 7.64 17.14 3.24
CA LYS A 111 8.95 17.15 3.89
C LYS A 111 9.08 16.04 4.92
N SER A 112 8.04 15.79 5.72
CA SER A 112 8.06 14.80 6.79
C SER A 112 6.67 14.34 7.25
N ILE A 113 6.64 13.33 8.13
CA ILE A 113 5.41 12.87 8.78
C ILE A 113 4.84 13.93 9.73
N ARG A 114 5.70 14.77 10.31
CA ARG A 114 5.28 15.88 11.16
C ARG A 114 4.44 16.88 10.36
N GLU A 115 4.92 17.27 9.18
CA GLU A 115 4.19 18.17 8.28
C GLU A 115 2.82 17.59 7.87
N ILE A 116 2.77 16.29 7.54
CA ILE A 116 1.49 15.60 7.23
C ILE A 116 0.51 15.76 8.40
N LYS A 117 0.96 15.58 9.64
CA LYS A 117 0.12 15.72 10.85
C LYS A 117 -0.32 17.17 11.09
N GLU A 118 0.58 18.14 10.93
CA GLU A 118 0.31 19.56 11.13
C GLU A 118 -0.73 20.09 10.14
N GLN A 119 -0.73 19.57 8.90
CA GLN A 119 -1.75 19.86 7.90
C GLN A 119 -3.06 19.06 8.07
N GLY A 120 -3.19 18.29 9.16
CA GLY A 120 -4.38 17.48 9.43
C GLY A 120 -4.57 16.30 8.47
N LYS A 121 -3.54 15.95 7.68
CA LYS A 121 -3.58 14.89 6.68
C LYS A 121 -3.23 13.53 7.29
N SER A 122 -3.62 12.47 6.57
CA SER A 122 -3.53 11.08 7.01
C SER A 122 -2.77 10.18 6.03
N LEU A 123 -2.33 10.76 4.92
CA LEU A 123 -1.72 10.11 3.78
C LEU A 123 -0.77 11.09 3.09
N GLY A 124 0.38 10.61 2.63
CA GLY A 124 1.31 11.42 1.86
C GLY A 124 2.51 10.62 1.38
N ILE A 125 3.31 11.23 0.52
CA ILE A 125 4.62 10.70 0.14
C ILE A 125 5.73 11.57 0.75
N ILE A 126 6.77 10.94 1.27
CA ILE A 126 7.93 11.63 1.83
C ILE A 126 9.22 11.08 1.24
N LYS A 127 10.22 11.96 1.09
CA LYS A 127 11.61 11.55 0.85
C LYS A 127 12.36 11.50 2.19
N PRO A 128 12.87 10.33 2.63
CA PRO A 128 13.74 10.29 3.80
C PRO A 128 15.02 11.09 3.53
N LYS A 129 15.53 11.77 4.56
CA LYS A 129 16.85 12.42 4.55
C LYS A 129 17.96 11.39 4.49
N SER A 130 17.82 10.31 5.26
CA SER A 130 18.69 9.14 5.23
C SER A 130 17.93 7.91 5.71
N ILE A 131 18.27 6.74 5.16
CA ILE A 131 17.73 5.45 5.60
C ILE A 131 18.84 4.74 6.37
N ASN A 132 18.60 4.47 7.64
CA ASN A 132 19.59 3.88 8.54
C ASN A 132 19.65 2.36 8.37
N LYS A 133 18.49 1.71 8.27
CA LYS A 133 18.41 0.26 8.35
C LYS A 133 17.12 -0.31 7.78
N TYR A 134 17.23 -1.41 7.04
CA TYR A 134 16.12 -2.32 6.79
C TYR A 134 15.96 -3.30 7.97
N PHE A 135 14.73 -3.62 8.35
CA PHE A 135 14.47 -4.65 9.35
C PHE A 135 13.38 -5.63 8.92
N CYS A 136 13.51 -6.87 9.41
CA CYS A 136 12.48 -7.89 9.40
C CYS A 136 12.27 -8.39 10.83
N LYS A 137 11.02 -8.59 11.24
CA LYS A 137 10.66 -9.19 12.54
C LYS A 137 9.63 -10.29 12.37
N SER A 138 9.75 -11.35 13.15
CA SER A 138 8.71 -12.38 13.25
C SER A 138 7.44 -11.80 13.89
N THR A 139 6.29 -12.29 13.45
CA THR A 139 4.97 -11.97 13.99
C THR A 139 4.16 -13.26 14.18
N ALA A 140 2.99 -13.17 14.80
CA ALA A 140 2.15 -14.33 15.03
C ALA A 140 1.77 -15.01 13.69
N ARG A 141 2.03 -16.32 13.58
CA ARG A 141 1.69 -17.13 12.40
C ARG A 141 0.19 -17.30 12.20
N GLN A 142 -0.57 -17.35 13.29
CA GLN A 142 -2.01 -17.52 13.26
C GLN A 142 -2.75 -16.19 13.41
N TRP A 143 -3.91 -16.06 12.77
CA TRP A 143 -4.81 -14.93 13.01
C TRP A 143 -5.25 -14.90 14.47
N SER A 144 -5.60 -13.71 14.99
CA SER A 144 -6.19 -13.65 16.33
C SER A 144 -7.54 -14.38 16.36
N LEU A 145 -7.98 -14.89 17.51
CA LEU A 145 -9.28 -15.56 17.65
C LEU A 145 -10.45 -14.74 17.10
N LYS A 146 -10.41 -13.40 17.28
CA LYS A 146 -11.41 -12.48 16.73
C LYS A 146 -11.38 -12.38 15.22
N GLN A 147 -10.21 -12.48 14.60
CA GLN A 147 -10.04 -12.46 13.14
C GLN A 147 -10.39 -13.81 12.53
N GLN A 148 -9.98 -14.90 13.18
CA GLN A 148 -10.30 -16.26 12.77
C GLN A 148 -11.81 -16.48 12.77
N ALA A 149 -12.50 -16.07 13.85
CA ALA A 149 -13.96 -16.13 13.93
C ALA A 149 -14.68 -15.34 12.81
N ILE A 150 -14.05 -14.34 12.19
CA ILE A 150 -14.63 -13.61 11.04
C ILE A 150 -14.41 -14.38 9.74
N LEU A 151 -13.28 -15.07 9.60
CA LEU A 151 -13.01 -15.95 8.46
C LEU A 151 -13.90 -17.19 8.48
N ASP A 152 -14.12 -17.76 9.67
CA ASP A 152 -14.89 -19.00 9.87
C ASP A 152 -16.41 -18.78 9.71
N GLN A 153 -16.89 -17.54 9.86
CA GLN A 153 -18.31 -17.17 9.77
C GLN A 153 -18.83 -17.13 8.32
N GLY A 154 -18.30 -17.99 7.44
CA GLY A 154 -18.51 -17.99 5.99
C GLY A 154 -19.94 -17.68 5.53
N ASP A 155 -20.07 -17.09 4.35
CA ASP A 155 -21.35 -16.80 3.71
C ASP A 155 -21.68 -17.92 2.73
N LEU A 156 -22.90 -18.45 2.81
CA LEU A 156 -23.36 -19.58 1.99
C LEU A 156 -23.28 -19.29 0.49
N PHE A 157 -23.24 -18.01 0.09
CA PHE A 157 -23.38 -17.57 -1.30
C PHE A 157 -22.09 -16.99 -1.92
N GLU A 158 -20.99 -16.91 -1.16
CA GLU A 158 -19.71 -16.42 -1.69
C GLU A 158 -18.57 -17.40 -1.36
N PRO A 159 -17.67 -17.68 -2.32
CA PRO A 159 -16.55 -18.59 -2.10
C PRO A 159 -15.65 -18.14 -0.94
N SER A 160 -15.16 -19.11 -0.16
CA SER A 160 -14.25 -18.87 0.96
C SER A 160 -12.95 -18.21 0.48
N ILE A 161 -12.58 -17.08 1.09
CA ILE A 161 -11.31 -16.39 0.80
C ILE A 161 -10.25 -16.92 1.78
N GLU A 162 -9.33 -17.75 1.30
CA GLU A 162 -8.16 -18.14 2.07
C GLU A 162 -7.15 -16.98 2.15
N LEU A 163 -7.15 -16.27 3.28
CA LEU A 163 -6.14 -15.24 3.58
C LEU A 163 -4.93 -15.86 4.28
N ASP A 164 -3.87 -16.06 3.52
CA ASP A 164 -2.56 -16.46 4.04
C ASP A 164 -1.99 -15.38 4.95
N LYS A 165 -1.66 -15.73 6.19
CA LYS A 165 -1.05 -14.82 7.15
C LYS A 165 0.46 -14.93 7.06
N ILE A 166 1.11 -13.83 6.67
CA ILE A 166 2.58 -13.77 6.64
C ILE A 166 3.10 -13.60 8.07
N PRO A 167 3.92 -14.55 8.59
CA PRO A 167 4.43 -14.51 9.97
C PRO A 167 5.61 -13.54 10.13
N TYR A 168 5.74 -12.55 9.26
CA TYR A 168 6.85 -11.60 9.23
C TYR A 168 6.37 -10.19 8.92
N SER A 169 7.08 -9.21 9.47
CA SER A 169 6.85 -7.79 9.21
C SER A 169 8.17 -7.14 8.79
N PHE A 170 8.12 -6.48 7.63
CA PHE A 170 9.24 -5.77 7.03
C PHE A 170 9.15 -4.27 7.36
N GLY A 171 10.26 -3.55 7.34
CA GLY A 171 10.24 -2.11 7.58
C GLY A 171 11.59 -1.43 7.43
N TYR A 172 11.58 -0.13 7.66
CA TYR A 172 12.78 0.71 7.65
C TYR A 172 12.88 1.58 8.90
N GLU A 173 14.12 1.82 9.31
CA GLU A 173 14.52 2.90 10.21
C GLU A 173 15.15 4.00 9.37
N PHE A 174 14.66 5.24 9.51
CA PHE A 174 15.09 6.37 8.69
C PHE A 174 14.93 7.70 9.42
N ILE A 175 15.59 8.74 8.90
CA ILE A 175 15.48 10.12 9.36
C ILE A 175 14.72 10.92 8.29
N SER A 176 13.70 11.69 8.68
CA SER A 176 13.00 12.60 7.76
C SER A 176 13.72 13.96 7.63
N LYS A 177 13.29 14.82 6.71
CA LYS A 177 13.96 16.11 6.45
C LYS A 177 13.87 17.12 7.60
N ASP A 178 13.07 16.85 8.62
CA ASP A 178 12.98 17.58 9.88
C ASP A 178 13.78 16.92 11.03
N ASP A 179 14.66 15.98 10.70
CA ASP A 179 15.55 15.27 11.61
C ASP A 179 14.86 14.33 12.63
N ASP A 180 13.56 14.08 12.45
CA ASP A 180 12.84 13.07 13.22
C ASP A 180 13.26 11.65 12.80
N LYS A 181 13.51 10.80 13.81
CA LYS A 181 13.80 9.37 13.63
C LYS A 181 12.50 8.58 13.59
N HIS A 182 12.37 7.73 12.57
CA HIS A 182 11.21 6.88 12.37
C HIS A 182 11.61 5.41 12.29
N ARG A 183 10.76 4.53 12.81
CA ARG A 183 10.86 3.07 12.65
C ARG A 183 9.50 2.55 12.21
N LEU A 184 9.30 2.39 10.90
CA LEU A 184 8.00 2.09 10.33
C LEU A 184 7.96 0.73 9.64
N THR A 185 6.86 0.01 9.84
CA THR A 185 6.57 -1.24 9.13
C THR A 185 5.96 -0.96 7.76
N ILE A 186 6.22 -1.84 6.80
CA ILE A 186 5.68 -1.83 5.44
C ILE A 186 4.42 -2.71 5.39
N SER A 187 3.30 -2.10 4.96
CA SER A 187 2.00 -2.76 4.74
C SER A 187 1.60 -2.79 3.26
N ASP A 188 2.57 -2.62 2.36
CA ASP A 188 2.42 -2.63 0.90
C ASP A 188 2.27 -4.06 0.36
N TRP A 189 1.11 -4.35 -0.24
CA TRP A 189 0.76 -5.65 -0.81
C TRP A 189 1.87 -6.25 -1.69
N GLU A 190 2.58 -5.43 -2.47
CA GLU A 190 3.61 -5.93 -3.39
C GLU A 190 4.79 -6.56 -2.64
N ILE A 191 5.12 -6.07 -1.44
CA ILE A 191 6.19 -6.63 -0.61
C ILE A 191 5.76 -7.95 0.02
N GLN A 192 4.52 -8.02 0.50
CA GLN A 192 3.95 -9.27 1.00
C GLN A 192 3.84 -10.31 -0.13
N GLN A 193 3.45 -9.90 -1.33
CA GLN A 193 3.36 -10.80 -2.48
C GLN A 193 4.75 -11.23 -2.98
N LEU A 194 5.76 -10.36 -2.92
CA LEU A 194 7.15 -10.73 -3.19
C LEU A 194 7.60 -11.87 -2.27
N TYR A 195 7.39 -11.72 -0.96
CA TYR A 195 7.72 -12.77 0.01
C TYR A 195 7.01 -14.10 -0.33
N ARG A 196 5.70 -14.06 -0.59
CA ARG A 196 4.93 -15.27 -0.97
C ARG A 196 5.48 -15.91 -2.23
N ASN A 197 5.71 -15.12 -3.27
CA ASN A 197 6.27 -15.62 -4.53
C ASN A 197 7.65 -16.26 -4.33
N CYS A 198 8.51 -15.71 -3.47
CA CYS A 198 9.80 -16.29 -3.17
C CYS A 198 9.68 -17.61 -2.39
N ARG A 199 8.78 -17.68 -1.39
CA ARG A 199 8.52 -18.89 -0.59
C ARG A 199 7.92 -20.00 -1.46
N ASP A 200 6.92 -19.67 -2.27
CA ASP A 200 6.14 -20.64 -3.04
C ASP A 200 6.93 -21.20 -4.24
N ARG A 201 7.94 -20.46 -4.73
CA ARG A 201 8.86 -20.90 -5.79
C ARG A 201 10.17 -21.52 -5.27
N SER A 202 10.34 -21.61 -3.95
CA SER A 202 11.52 -22.24 -3.35
C SER A 202 11.49 -23.76 -3.57
N ASN A 203 12.65 -24.32 -3.91
CA ASN A 203 12.84 -25.77 -4.06
C ASN A 203 13.23 -26.45 -2.73
N GLU A 204 13.30 -25.71 -1.63
CA GLU A 204 13.63 -26.26 -0.32
C GLU A 204 12.57 -27.25 0.17
N GLU A 205 12.97 -28.23 0.99
CA GLU A 205 12.08 -29.32 1.41
C GLU A 205 11.12 -28.89 2.54
N THR A 206 11.62 -28.11 3.51
CA THR A 206 10.84 -27.72 4.69
C THR A 206 10.28 -26.31 4.55
N LEU A 207 9.11 -26.06 5.15
CA LEU A 207 8.52 -24.71 5.19
C LEU A 207 9.49 -23.69 5.81
N GLU A 208 10.23 -24.09 6.85
CA GLU A 208 11.21 -23.21 7.50
C GLU A 208 12.32 -22.77 6.54
N ASN A 209 12.87 -23.69 5.74
CA ASN A 209 13.90 -23.35 4.77
C ASN A 209 13.34 -22.50 3.62
N LYS A 210 12.12 -22.80 3.13
CA LYS A 210 11.42 -21.97 2.13
C LYS A 210 11.25 -20.54 2.63
N GLU A 211 10.86 -20.37 3.89
CA GLU A 211 10.69 -19.06 4.51
C GLU A 211 12.03 -18.33 4.69
N LYS A 212 13.09 -19.03 5.13
CA LYS A 212 14.45 -18.47 5.22
C LYS A 212 14.95 -17.96 3.87
N GLU A 213 14.81 -18.76 2.81
CA GLU A 213 15.19 -18.36 1.45
C GLU A 213 14.37 -17.14 0.97
N ALA A 214 13.06 -17.14 1.26
CA ALA A 214 12.19 -16.03 0.90
C ALA A 214 12.57 -14.73 1.63
N LEU A 215 12.88 -14.81 2.93
CA LEU A 215 13.34 -13.65 3.71
C LEU A 215 14.64 -13.08 3.17
N GLU A 216 15.59 -13.94 2.78
CA GLU A 216 16.85 -13.51 2.20
C GLU A 216 16.65 -12.83 0.84
N LYS A 217 15.80 -13.39 -0.03
CA LYS A 217 15.44 -12.75 -1.32
C LYS A 217 14.76 -11.39 -1.12
N VAL A 218 13.88 -11.26 -0.13
CA VAL A 218 13.24 -9.98 0.22
C VAL A 218 14.26 -8.98 0.74
N ARG A 219 15.20 -9.42 1.60
CA ARG A 219 16.30 -8.60 2.11
C ARG A 219 17.17 -8.09 0.96
N GLN A 220 17.63 -8.97 0.06
CA GLN A 220 18.40 -8.59 -1.13
C GLN A 220 17.69 -7.53 -1.97
N LYS A 221 16.36 -7.63 -2.10
CA LYS A 221 15.58 -6.63 -2.84
C LYS A 221 15.48 -5.29 -2.10
N LEU A 222 15.08 -5.31 -0.84
CA LEU A 222 14.72 -4.11 -0.07
C LEU A 222 15.92 -3.41 0.57
N GLU A 223 17.01 -4.14 0.79
CA GLU A 223 18.25 -3.63 1.37
C GLU A 223 19.30 -3.48 0.26
N ASP A 224 19.82 -4.59 -0.25
CA ASP A 224 21.00 -4.60 -1.14
C ASP A 224 20.74 -3.88 -2.48
N GLU A 225 19.55 -4.04 -3.08
CA GLU A 225 19.20 -3.34 -4.31
C GLU A 225 18.64 -1.95 -4.03
N PHE A 226 17.62 -1.84 -3.19
CA PHE A 226 16.84 -0.61 -3.04
C PHE A 226 17.64 0.52 -2.38
N LEU A 227 18.37 0.24 -1.30
CA LEU A 227 19.12 1.29 -0.59
C LEU A 227 20.33 1.78 -1.39
N VAL A 228 20.86 0.95 -2.30
CA VAL A 228 22.08 1.26 -3.07
C VAL A 228 21.75 1.86 -4.44
N LYS A 229 20.69 1.41 -5.10
CA LYS A 229 20.43 1.72 -6.53
C LYS A 229 19.22 2.62 -6.76
N LYS A 230 18.37 2.88 -5.76
CA LYS A 230 17.09 3.58 -5.94
C LYS A 230 17.01 4.88 -5.15
N ASP A 231 16.38 5.87 -5.76
CA ASP A 231 15.98 7.11 -5.09
C ASP A 231 14.64 6.85 -4.38
N LEU A 232 14.71 6.39 -3.13
CA LEU A 232 13.55 5.91 -2.38
C LEU A 232 12.69 7.03 -1.80
N TYR A 233 11.38 6.87 -1.96
CA TYR A 233 10.35 7.65 -1.29
C TYR A 233 9.35 6.68 -0.64
N PHE A 234 8.79 7.10 0.49
CA PHE A 234 7.81 6.31 1.22
C PHE A 234 6.44 6.96 1.12
N ILE A 235 5.47 6.22 0.58
CA ILE A 235 4.05 6.55 0.73
C ILE A 235 3.64 6.08 2.11
N VAL A 236 3.29 7.01 2.98
CA VAL A 236 2.96 6.78 4.38
C VAL A 236 1.49 7.06 4.64
N GLY A 237 0.88 6.32 5.56
CA GLY A 237 -0.48 6.60 5.99
C GLY A 237 -0.78 6.08 7.38
N ASN A 238 -1.85 6.59 7.98
CA ASN A 238 -2.30 6.18 9.31
C ASN A 238 -3.58 5.32 9.27
N LEU A 239 -3.97 4.83 10.44
CA LEU A 239 -5.26 4.18 10.68
C LEU A 239 -6.22 5.20 11.32
N LYS A 240 -7.51 5.10 10.99
CA LYS A 240 -8.57 5.99 11.53
C LYS A 240 -8.50 6.12 13.07
N ASN A 241 -8.34 4.99 13.77
CA ASN A 241 -8.31 4.95 15.24
C ASN A 241 -6.91 5.21 15.84
N HIS A 242 -5.88 5.36 15.01
CA HIS A 242 -4.50 5.62 15.43
C HIS A 242 -3.91 6.77 14.60
N LYS A 243 -4.53 7.96 14.69
CA LYS A 243 -4.20 9.13 13.86
C LYS A 243 -2.72 9.54 13.88
N ASN A 244 -2.03 9.29 14.99
CA ASN A 244 -0.64 9.66 15.19
C ASN A 244 0.37 8.59 14.76
N SER A 245 -0.09 7.38 14.45
CA SER A 245 0.74 6.24 14.09
C SER A 245 0.70 6.01 12.58
N PHE A 246 1.81 6.30 11.93
CA PHE A 246 1.98 6.10 10.50
C PHE A 246 2.67 4.78 10.22
N MET A 247 2.50 4.28 9.00
CA MET A 247 3.19 3.13 8.45
C MET A 247 3.50 3.37 6.98
N ILE A 248 4.50 2.67 6.46
CA ILE A 248 4.79 2.69 5.03
C ILE A 248 3.72 1.83 4.36
N ILE A 249 2.90 2.43 3.52
CA ILE A 249 1.85 1.73 2.78
C ILE A 249 2.22 1.53 1.32
N GLY A 250 3.30 2.16 0.85
CA GLY A 250 3.85 1.97 -0.49
C GLY A 250 5.28 2.47 -0.57
N ILE A 251 6.10 1.82 -1.41
CA ILE A 251 7.46 2.31 -1.72
C ILE A 251 7.47 2.84 -3.16
N PHE A 252 8.04 4.03 -3.36
CA PHE A 252 8.28 4.61 -4.68
C PHE A 252 9.79 4.68 -4.91
N TYR A 253 10.29 3.97 -5.93
CA TYR A 253 11.70 3.60 -6.06
C TYR A 253 12.24 3.79 -7.50
N PRO A 254 12.20 5.00 -8.09
CA PRO A 254 12.97 5.28 -9.30
C PRO A 254 14.47 5.00 -9.10
N MET A 255 15.21 4.79 -10.18
CA MET A 255 16.68 4.67 -10.14
C MET A 255 17.31 5.97 -9.63
N LEU A 256 18.41 5.85 -8.89
CA LEU A 256 19.31 6.98 -8.63
C LEU A 256 19.80 7.55 -9.96
N LYS A 257 19.89 8.87 -10.05
CA LYS A 257 20.51 9.56 -11.19
C LYS A 257 22.02 9.48 -11.09
#